data_AF-A0A6A6ZBR9-F1
#
_entry.id   AF-A0A6A6ZBR9-F1
#
_cell.length_a   1.000
_cell.length_b   1.000
_cell.length_c   1.000
_cell.angle_alpha   90.00
_cell.angle_beta   90.00
_cell.angle_gamma   90.00
#
_symmetry.space_group_name_H-M   'P 1'
#
loop_
_entity.id
_entity.type
_entity.pdbx_description
1 polymer ?
#
loop_
_entity_poly.entity_id
_entity_poly.type
_entity_poly.pdbx_seq_one_letter_code
_entity_poly.pdbx_strand_id
1 'polypeptide(L)'
;LVSQCTSADSFPLKCLGEGAVCGSPISLADVKKVLSGTEYDNLLQTSLTSYLRSRTTEFQYCATPDCDRFYRISNTEKPRTFDCDGCLSSICTSCHQNPHDGLTCEANKALIKAALEGHEELAKWKKDNDVRDCPKCGVPIEKAFGCNHMECISCRIHICWFCMKTFGSGGETYKHMERTHGNM
;
A
#
# COMPACT_ATOMS: atom_id res chain seq x y z
N LEU A 1 -0.87 28.34 5.95
CA LEU A 1 -0.90 27.15 6.83
C LEU A 1 -2.15 26.32 6.64
N VAL A 2 -3.37 26.83 6.88
CA VAL A 2 -4.62 26.07 6.70
C VAL A 2 -4.71 25.35 5.35
N SER A 3 -4.53 26.07 4.23
CA SER A 3 -4.53 25.47 2.88
C SER A 3 -3.46 24.39 2.65
N GLN A 4 -2.30 24.48 3.33
CA GLN A 4 -1.25 23.44 3.25
C GLN A 4 -1.66 22.19 4.03
N CYS A 5 -2.33 22.36 5.18
CA CYS A 5 -2.79 21.25 5.99
C CYS A 5 -3.98 20.52 5.34
N THR A 6 -4.91 21.23 4.71
CA THR A 6 -6.12 20.61 4.13
C THR A 6 -5.88 19.91 2.79
N SER A 7 -4.72 20.12 2.15
CA SER A 7 -4.32 19.49 0.88
C SER A 7 -3.10 18.58 1.00
N ALA A 8 -2.63 18.31 2.21
CA ALA A 8 -1.39 17.59 2.43
C ALA A 8 -1.45 16.14 1.93
N ASP A 9 -0.51 15.79 1.05
CA ASP A 9 -0.29 14.44 0.53
C ASP A 9 1.03 13.82 1.03
N SER A 10 1.79 14.58 1.82
CA SER A 10 3.12 14.21 2.32
C SER A 10 3.27 14.55 3.81
N PHE A 11 3.90 13.63 4.54
CA PHE A 11 4.06 13.70 6.00
C PHE A 11 5.51 13.44 6.43
N PRO A 12 6.01 14.06 7.52
CA PRO A 12 5.31 15.03 8.37
C PRO A 12 5.09 16.38 7.66
N LEU A 13 4.09 17.15 8.12
CA LEU A 13 3.85 18.50 7.60
C LEU A 13 5.05 19.40 7.86
N LYS A 14 5.48 20.15 6.84
CA LYS A 14 6.63 21.05 6.90
C LYS A 14 6.22 22.48 6.61
N CYS A 15 6.81 23.42 7.33
CA CYS A 15 6.67 24.84 7.09
C CYS A 15 7.29 25.18 5.73
N LEU A 16 6.53 25.82 4.84
CA LEU A 16 7.09 26.32 3.59
C LEU A 16 7.94 27.57 3.83
N GLY A 17 7.51 28.47 4.72
CA GLY A 17 8.15 29.77 4.91
C GLY A 17 8.10 30.63 3.64
N GLU A 18 8.90 31.70 3.60
CA GLU A 18 9.08 32.52 2.42
C GLU A 18 9.85 31.74 1.35
N GLY A 19 9.39 31.73 0.09
CA GLY A 19 10.07 31.03 -1.00
C GLY A 19 10.16 29.50 -0.88
N ALA A 20 9.37 28.86 0.00
CA ALA A 20 9.34 27.40 0.22
C ALA A 20 10.66 26.79 0.75
N VAL A 21 11.50 27.56 1.45
CA VAL A 21 12.83 27.10 1.92
C VAL A 21 12.90 26.64 3.38
N CYS A 22 11.86 26.85 4.21
CA CYS A 22 11.99 26.61 5.65
C CYS A 22 12.11 25.11 6.01
N GLY A 23 11.20 24.27 5.53
CA GLY A 23 11.25 22.81 5.67
C GLY A 23 11.10 22.26 7.10
N SER A 24 10.96 23.10 8.13
CA SER A 24 10.86 22.68 9.52
C SER A 24 9.53 21.96 9.80
N PRO A 25 9.52 20.83 10.54
CA PRO A 25 8.29 20.14 10.89
C PRO A 25 7.33 21.03 11.68
N ILE A 26 6.05 20.99 11.34
CA ILE A 26 5.00 21.70 12.07
C ILE A 26 4.47 20.79 13.18
N SER A 27 4.35 21.32 14.40
CA SER A 27 3.85 20.56 15.54
C SER A 27 2.34 20.30 15.43
N LEU A 28 1.87 19.15 15.92
CA LEU A 28 0.43 18.86 15.99
C LEU A 28 -0.34 19.89 16.83
N ALA A 29 0.31 20.46 17.85
CA ALA A 29 -0.29 21.50 18.68
C ALA A 29 -0.59 22.77 17.87
N ASP A 30 0.30 23.17 16.97
CA ASP A 30 0.10 24.35 16.12
C ASP A 30 -0.92 24.08 15.01
N VAL A 31 -0.90 22.87 14.43
CA VAL A 31 -1.92 22.43 13.48
C VAL A 31 -3.32 22.48 14.12
N LYS A 32 -3.47 21.98 15.36
CA LYS A 32 -4.76 21.96 16.07
C LYS A 32 -5.30 23.35 16.37
N LYS A 33 -4.45 24.38 16.51
CA LYS A 33 -4.87 25.76 16.75
C LYS A 33 -5.49 26.42 15.51
N VAL A 34 -5.14 25.95 14.31
CA VAL A 34 -5.53 26.62 13.05
C VAL A 34 -6.58 25.85 12.25
N LEU A 35 -6.79 24.57 12.54
CA LEU A 35 -7.81 23.75 11.89
C LEU A 35 -9.05 23.62 12.78
N SER A 36 -10.22 23.48 12.15
CA SER A 36 -11.41 22.99 12.84
C SER A 36 -11.20 21.55 13.34
N GLY A 37 -12.04 21.09 14.27
CA GLY A 37 -11.98 19.72 14.78
C GLY A 37 -12.03 18.68 13.65
N THR A 38 -12.99 18.82 12.72
CA THR A 38 -13.15 17.92 11.58
C THR A 38 -11.94 17.93 10.63
N GLU A 39 -11.38 19.10 10.33
CA GLU A 39 -10.17 19.19 9.48
C GLU A 39 -8.95 18.56 10.16
N TYR A 40 -8.82 18.73 11.47
CA TYR A 40 -7.75 18.12 12.26
C TYR A 40 -7.86 16.59 12.26
N ASP A 41 -9.05 16.05 12.48
CA ASP A 41 -9.29 14.61 12.48
C ASP A 41 -9.05 13.99 11.09
N ASN A 42 -9.52 14.66 10.03
CA ASN A 42 -9.25 14.24 8.65
C ASN A 42 -7.76 14.23 8.32
N LEU A 43 -7.01 15.22 8.79
CA LEU A 43 -5.56 15.29 8.62
C LEU A 43 -4.86 14.12 9.34
N LEU A 44 -5.25 13.83 10.59
CA LEU A 44 -4.70 12.70 11.34
C LEU A 44 -4.99 11.37 10.64
N GLN A 45 -6.22 11.18 10.16
CA GLN A 45 -6.61 9.98 9.42
C GLN A 45 -5.81 9.83 8.11
N THR A 46 -5.59 10.94 7.40
CA THR A 46 -4.77 10.97 6.18
C THR A 46 -3.32 10.63 6.48
N SER A 47 -2.75 11.20 7.56
CA SER A 47 -1.39 10.90 8.02
C SER A 47 -1.23 9.42 8.38
N LEU A 48 -2.18 8.85 9.12
CA LEU A 48 -2.18 7.43 9.48
C LEU A 48 -2.27 6.54 8.24
N THR A 49 -3.20 6.85 7.33
CA THR A 49 -3.37 6.11 6.08
C THR A 49 -2.10 6.15 5.23
N SER A 50 -1.45 7.32 5.13
CA SER A 50 -0.15 7.47 4.44
C SER A 50 0.94 6.62 5.10
N TYR A 51 1.00 6.61 6.43
CA TYR A 51 1.96 5.79 7.18
C TYR A 51 1.76 4.29 6.91
N LEU A 52 0.52 3.80 7.01
CA LEU A 52 0.19 2.39 6.78
C LEU A 52 0.49 1.96 5.32
N ARG A 53 0.11 2.79 4.34
CA ARG A 53 0.39 2.55 2.91
C ARG A 53 1.88 2.52 2.58
N SER A 54 2.72 3.23 3.33
CA SER A 54 4.17 3.18 3.13
C SER A 54 4.81 1.89 3.66
N ARG A 55 4.10 1.16 4.55
CA ARG A 55 4.59 0.00 5.31
C ARG A 55 3.71 -1.24 5.14
N THR A 56 3.33 -1.53 3.90
CA THR A 56 2.47 -2.68 3.54
C THR A 56 3.04 -4.06 3.92
N THR A 57 4.34 -4.14 4.27
CA THR A 57 4.99 -5.37 4.75
C THR A 57 4.95 -5.51 6.27
N GLU A 58 4.60 -4.44 6.99
CA GLU A 58 4.46 -4.44 8.45
C GLU A 58 2.99 -4.38 8.89
N PHE A 59 2.14 -3.74 8.10
CA PHE A 59 0.72 -3.52 8.44
C PHE A 59 -0.19 -3.88 7.27
N GLN A 60 -1.39 -4.34 7.61
CA GLN A 60 -2.46 -4.62 6.65
C GLN A 60 -3.82 -4.22 7.22
N TYR A 61 -4.72 -3.75 6.36
CA TYR A 61 -6.10 -3.48 6.74
C TYR A 61 -6.91 -4.77 6.90
N CYS A 62 -7.97 -4.71 7.69
CA CYS A 62 -9.03 -5.72 7.67
C CYS A 62 -9.56 -5.86 6.24
N ALA A 63 -9.76 -7.10 5.78
CA ALA A 63 -10.24 -7.37 4.42
C ALA A 63 -11.75 -7.11 4.25
N THR A 64 -12.48 -6.96 5.36
CA THR A 64 -13.91 -6.67 5.33
C THR A 64 -14.14 -5.28 4.74
N PRO A 65 -14.99 -5.14 3.69
CA PRO A 65 -15.34 -3.84 3.14
C PRO A 65 -15.83 -2.88 4.21
N ASP A 66 -15.46 -1.60 4.08
CA ASP A 66 -15.82 -0.51 5.00
C ASP A 66 -15.29 -0.65 6.44
N CYS A 67 -14.45 -1.65 6.73
CA CYS A 67 -13.76 -1.77 8.01
C CYS A 67 -12.43 -0.98 8.00
N ASP A 68 -12.27 -0.05 8.93
CA ASP A 68 -11.09 0.82 9.04
C ASP A 68 -9.97 0.23 9.92
N ARG A 69 -10.20 -0.95 10.51
CA ARG A 69 -9.26 -1.62 11.39
C ARG A 69 -8.07 -2.14 10.60
N PHE A 70 -6.91 -2.16 11.25
CA PHE A 70 -5.68 -2.69 10.69
C PHE A 70 -4.93 -3.50 11.76
N TYR A 71 -4.04 -4.38 11.30
CA TYR A 71 -3.25 -5.24 12.15
C TYR A 71 -1.79 -5.27 11.70
N ARG A 72 -0.93 -5.71 12.60
CA ARG A 72 0.49 -5.93 12.30
C ARG A 72 0.68 -7.31 11.69
N ILE A 73 1.44 -7.38 10.61
CA ILE A 73 1.76 -8.61 9.91
C ILE A 73 2.70 -9.45 10.79
N SER A 74 2.43 -10.74 10.91
CA SER A 74 3.30 -11.69 11.62
C SER A 74 4.11 -12.54 10.65
N ASN A 75 5.25 -13.07 11.12
CA ASN A 75 6.09 -13.98 10.35
C ASN A 75 5.31 -15.28 10.02
N THR A 76 5.47 -15.79 8.80
CA THR A 76 4.90 -17.06 8.32
C THR A 76 5.31 -18.27 9.17
N GLU A 77 6.44 -18.22 9.88
CA GLU A 77 6.86 -19.27 10.82
C GLU A 77 6.02 -19.31 12.11
N LYS A 78 5.45 -18.17 12.50
CA LYS A 78 4.65 -18.01 13.73
C LYS A 78 3.41 -17.18 13.45
N PRO A 79 2.49 -17.70 12.62
CA PRO A 79 1.28 -16.98 12.25
C PRO A 79 0.42 -16.76 13.49
N ARG A 80 -0.19 -15.58 13.58
CA ARG A 80 -1.15 -15.22 14.63
C ARG A 80 -2.50 -14.91 14.03
N THR A 81 -3.54 -15.00 14.84
CA THR A 81 -4.87 -14.52 14.47
C THR A 81 -5.07 -13.09 14.95
N PHE A 82 -5.65 -12.26 14.08
CA PHE A 82 -6.20 -10.96 14.42
C PHE A 82 -7.73 -11.10 14.43
N ASP A 83 -8.31 -10.83 15.58
CA ASP A 83 -9.77 -10.75 15.75
C ASP A 83 -10.17 -9.28 15.69
N CYS A 84 -10.94 -8.93 14.67
CA CYS A 84 -11.34 -7.56 14.43
C CYS A 84 -12.47 -7.14 15.38
N ASP A 85 -12.23 -6.12 16.20
CA ASP A 85 -13.24 -5.55 17.11
C ASP A 85 -14.33 -4.74 16.38
N GLY A 86 -14.08 -4.31 15.14
CA GLY A 86 -15.01 -3.53 14.34
C GLY A 86 -16.03 -4.35 13.55
N CYS A 87 -15.58 -5.41 12.87
CA CYS A 87 -16.44 -6.23 12.01
C CYS A 87 -16.52 -7.72 12.42
N LEU A 88 -15.85 -8.10 13.51
CA LEU A 88 -15.84 -9.46 14.07
C LEU A 88 -15.23 -10.54 13.16
N SER A 89 -14.57 -10.15 12.06
CA SER A 89 -13.80 -11.09 11.24
C SER A 89 -12.54 -11.52 11.98
N SER A 90 -12.19 -12.80 11.88
CA SER A 90 -10.88 -13.31 12.28
C SER A 90 -10.00 -13.49 11.04
N ILE A 91 -8.72 -13.11 11.14
CA ILE A 91 -7.78 -13.11 10.01
C ILE A 91 -6.43 -13.67 10.46
N CYS A 92 -5.85 -14.59 9.69
CA CYS A 92 -4.45 -14.97 9.83
C CYS A 92 -3.56 -13.80 9.42
N THR A 93 -2.78 -13.28 10.36
CA THR A 93 -1.95 -12.07 10.18
C THR A 93 -0.74 -12.28 9.28
N SER A 94 -0.43 -13.51 8.86
CA SER A 94 0.66 -13.81 7.91
C SER A 94 0.19 -13.95 6.47
N CYS A 95 -0.91 -14.67 6.23
CA CYS A 95 -1.41 -14.94 4.87
C CYS A 95 -2.63 -14.10 4.47
N HIS A 96 -3.20 -13.36 5.43
CA HIS A 96 -4.36 -12.48 5.25
C HIS A 96 -5.64 -13.21 4.83
N GLN A 97 -5.73 -14.52 5.10
CA GLN A 97 -6.92 -15.35 4.89
C GLN A 97 -7.56 -15.70 6.23
N ASN A 98 -8.67 -16.44 6.20
CA ASN A 98 -9.29 -16.99 7.40
C ASN A 98 -8.28 -17.81 8.23
N PRO A 99 -8.42 -17.85 9.58
CA PRO A 99 -7.60 -18.70 10.44
C PRO A 99 -7.65 -20.17 10.00
N HIS A 100 -6.51 -20.85 10.08
CA HIS A 100 -6.33 -22.16 9.47
C HIS A 100 -5.48 -23.10 10.35
N ASP A 101 -6.06 -23.51 11.49
CA ASP A 101 -5.35 -24.36 12.45
C ASP A 101 -4.88 -25.68 11.83
N GLY A 102 -3.66 -26.07 12.15
CA GLY A 102 -3.05 -27.31 11.65
C GLY A 102 -2.53 -27.27 10.21
N LEU A 103 -2.73 -26.16 9.48
CA LEU A 103 -2.20 -25.97 8.13
C LEU A 103 -1.17 -24.83 8.08
N THR A 104 -0.16 -24.98 7.24
CA THR A 104 0.72 -23.85 6.90
C THR A 104 -0.06 -22.84 6.04
N CYS A 105 0.40 -21.58 6.05
CA CYS A 105 -0.18 -20.53 5.19
C CYS A 105 -0.17 -20.93 3.71
N GLU A 106 0.88 -21.59 3.25
CA GLU A 106 1.04 -22.06 1.87
C GLU A 106 0.01 -23.15 1.55
N ALA A 107 -0.17 -24.12 2.44
CA ALA A 107 -1.14 -25.20 2.26
C ALA A 107 -2.57 -24.64 2.23
N ASN A 108 -2.92 -23.75 3.15
CA ASN A 108 -4.23 -23.09 3.19
C ASN A 108 -4.49 -22.30 1.89
N LYS A 109 -3.50 -21.54 1.40
CA LYS A 109 -3.61 -20.80 0.15
C LYS A 109 -3.82 -21.72 -1.06
N ALA A 110 -3.15 -22.86 -1.11
CA ALA A 110 -3.34 -23.84 -2.18
C ALA A 110 -4.75 -24.46 -2.16
N LEU A 111 -5.29 -24.77 -0.97
CA LEU A 111 -6.65 -25.27 -0.81
C LEU A 111 -7.70 -24.23 -1.26
N ILE A 112 -7.56 -22.98 -0.81
CA ILE A 112 -8.44 -21.88 -1.23
C ILE A 112 -8.41 -21.72 -2.75
N LYS A 113 -7.22 -21.74 -3.36
CA LYS A 113 -7.06 -21.64 -4.82
C LYS A 113 -7.72 -22.80 -5.55
N ALA A 114 -7.62 -24.03 -5.03
CA ALA A 114 -8.25 -25.20 -5.64
C ALA A 114 -9.77 -25.20 -5.48
N ALA A 115 -10.29 -24.57 -4.43
CA ALA A 115 -11.73 -24.49 -4.14
C ALA A 115 -12.44 -23.32 -4.84
N LEU A 116 -11.72 -22.26 -5.21
CA LEU A 116 -12.29 -21.08 -5.88
C LEU A 116 -12.41 -21.28 -7.39
N GLU A 117 -13.64 -21.44 -7.86
CA GLU A 117 -14.01 -21.28 -9.27
C GLU A 117 -13.64 -19.85 -9.75
N GLY A 118 -13.15 -19.72 -11.00
CA GLY A 118 -12.83 -18.41 -11.60
C GLY A 118 -11.40 -17.89 -11.41
N HIS A 119 -10.52 -18.58 -10.64
CA HIS A 119 -9.11 -18.16 -10.53
C HIS A 119 -8.38 -18.23 -11.88
N GLU A 120 -8.72 -19.19 -12.74
CA GLU A 120 -8.16 -19.28 -14.09
C GLU A 120 -8.67 -18.16 -15.00
N GLU A 121 -9.95 -17.80 -14.89
CA GLU A 121 -10.55 -16.71 -15.66
C GLU A 121 -9.94 -15.36 -15.28
N LEU A 122 -9.75 -15.10 -13.98
CA LEU A 122 -9.07 -13.89 -13.52
C LEU A 122 -7.61 -13.85 -14.00
N ALA A 123 -6.90 -14.97 -13.94
CA ALA A 123 -5.52 -15.05 -14.41
C ALA A 123 -5.43 -14.79 -15.92
N LYS A 124 -6.38 -15.33 -16.69
CA LYS A 124 -6.51 -15.08 -18.12
C LYS A 124 -6.83 -13.61 -18.40
N TRP A 125 -7.81 -13.04 -17.72
CA TRP A 125 -8.17 -11.63 -17.85
C TRP A 125 -6.98 -10.71 -17.56
N LYS A 126 -6.22 -10.98 -16.48
CA LYS A 126 -5.02 -10.19 -16.17
C LYS A 126 -4.00 -10.22 -17.31
N LYS A 127 -3.76 -11.42 -17.87
CA LYS A 127 -2.85 -11.59 -19.00
C LYS A 127 -3.33 -10.85 -20.25
N ASP A 128 -4.62 -10.94 -20.56
CA ASP A 128 -5.21 -10.35 -21.76
C ASP A 128 -5.27 -8.80 -21.70
N ASN A 129 -5.21 -8.21 -20.50
CA ASN A 129 -5.30 -6.76 -20.28
C ASN A 129 -3.97 -6.12 -19.82
N ASP A 130 -2.83 -6.84 -19.92
CA ASP A 130 -1.51 -6.41 -19.39
C ASP A 130 -1.62 -5.86 -17.96
N VAL A 131 -2.29 -6.63 -17.10
CA VAL A 131 -2.41 -6.38 -15.66
C VAL A 131 -1.46 -7.33 -14.94
N ARG A 132 -0.68 -6.80 -14.00
CA ARG A 132 0.28 -7.56 -13.19
C ARG A 132 0.09 -7.22 -11.72
N ASP A 133 0.54 -8.08 -10.82
CA ASP A 133 0.48 -7.77 -9.39
C ASP A 133 1.72 -6.97 -8.96
N CYS A 134 1.52 -5.96 -8.12
CA CYS A 134 2.61 -5.17 -7.54
C CYS A 134 3.55 -6.09 -6.75
N PRO A 135 4.87 -6.14 -7.05
CA PRO A 135 5.79 -7.05 -6.36
C PRO A 135 5.97 -6.75 -4.87
N LYS A 136 5.65 -5.53 -4.42
CA LYS A 136 5.78 -5.12 -3.01
C LYS A 136 4.52 -5.41 -2.19
N CYS A 137 3.33 -5.16 -2.75
CA CYS A 137 2.08 -5.21 -1.97
C CYS A 137 0.98 -6.08 -2.58
N GLY A 138 1.21 -6.69 -3.74
CA GLY A 138 0.30 -7.66 -4.36
C GLY A 138 -0.95 -7.08 -5.04
N VAL A 139 -1.19 -5.76 -4.97
CA VAL A 139 -2.35 -5.15 -5.64
C VAL A 139 -2.19 -5.23 -7.17
N PRO A 140 -3.26 -5.55 -7.92
CA PRO A 140 -3.23 -5.49 -9.37
C PRO A 140 -2.91 -4.08 -9.86
N ILE A 141 -2.01 -3.99 -10.84
CA ILE A 141 -1.61 -2.76 -11.53
C ILE A 141 -1.79 -3.00 -13.02
N GLU A 142 -2.45 -2.07 -13.70
CA GLU A 142 -2.60 -2.05 -15.15
C GLU A 142 -1.49 -1.21 -15.76
N LYS A 143 -0.93 -1.63 -16.90
CA LYS A 143 0.10 -0.85 -17.59
C LYS A 143 -0.47 0.48 -18.08
N ALA A 144 0.16 1.59 -17.69
CA ALA A 144 -0.14 2.88 -18.32
C ALA A 144 0.40 2.88 -19.76
N PHE A 145 -0.42 3.33 -20.71
CA PHE A 145 -0.10 3.31 -22.14
C PHE A 145 1.27 3.92 -22.44
N GLY A 146 2.17 3.12 -23.04
CA GLY A 146 3.51 3.55 -23.44
C GLY A 146 4.55 3.76 -22.33
N CYS A 147 4.18 3.68 -21.04
CA CYS A 147 5.13 3.89 -19.95
C CYS A 147 5.61 2.56 -19.34
N ASN A 148 6.92 2.31 -19.39
CA ASN A 148 7.53 1.13 -18.75
C ASN A 148 8.02 1.41 -17.31
N HIS A 149 7.92 2.66 -16.85
CA HIS A 149 8.07 3.04 -15.45
C HIS A 149 6.69 3.23 -14.84
N MET A 150 6.30 2.33 -13.94
CA MET A 150 5.03 2.38 -13.23
C MET A 150 5.27 2.72 -11.75
N GLU A 151 4.37 3.50 -11.16
CA GLU A 151 4.31 3.71 -9.71
C GLU A 151 3.06 3.05 -9.17
N CYS A 152 3.21 2.18 -8.16
CA CYS A 152 2.04 1.57 -7.53
C CYS A 152 1.24 2.62 -6.75
N ILE A 153 0.00 2.87 -7.14
CA ILE A 153 -0.88 3.86 -6.49
C ILE A 153 -1.09 3.54 -5.00
N SER A 154 -1.09 2.25 -4.63
CA SER A 154 -1.33 1.81 -3.25
C SER A 154 -0.11 2.00 -2.34
N CYS A 155 1.09 1.60 -2.77
CA CYS A 155 2.28 1.55 -1.91
C CYS A 155 3.45 2.42 -2.38
N ARG A 156 3.26 3.19 -3.46
CA ARG A 156 4.17 4.18 -4.04
C ARG A 156 5.54 3.63 -4.47
N ILE A 157 5.68 2.31 -4.61
CA ILE A 157 6.90 1.70 -5.14
C ILE A 157 7.02 1.93 -6.64
N HIS A 158 8.23 2.22 -7.11
CA HIS A 158 8.52 2.35 -8.54
C HIS A 158 8.87 0.99 -9.13
N ILE A 159 8.34 0.69 -10.31
CA ILE A 159 8.36 -0.64 -10.93
C ILE A 159 8.81 -0.50 -12.38
N CYS A 160 9.79 -1.31 -12.78
CA CYS A 160 10.12 -1.51 -14.19
C CYS A 160 9.18 -2.55 -14.80
N TRP A 161 8.35 -2.15 -15.76
CA TRP A 161 7.35 -3.05 -16.37
C TRP A 161 7.97 -4.19 -17.18
N PHE A 162 9.20 -4.04 -17.69
CA PHE A 162 9.87 -5.11 -18.44
C PHE A 162 10.16 -6.33 -17.57
N CYS A 163 10.64 -6.10 -16.34
CA CYS A 163 11.18 -7.17 -15.50
C CYS A 163 10.54 -7.26 -14.11
N MET A 164 9.58 -6.38 -13.80
CA MET A 164 8.90 -6.27 -12.50
C MET A 164 9.84 -6.02 -11.31
N LYS A 165 11.05 -5.51 -11.52
CA LYS A 165 11.93 -5.06 -10.42
C LYS A 165 11.41 -3.76 -9.79
N THR A 166 11.59 -3.64 -8.49
CA THR A 166 11.14 -2.50 -7.68
C THR A 166 12.30 -1.59 -7.27
N PHE A 167 12.03 -0.29 -7.16
CA PHE A 167 13.00 0.76 -6.82
C PHE A 167 12.41 1.80 -5.89
N GLY A 168 13.27 2.49 -5.14
CA GLY A 168 12.85 3.52 -4.18
C GLY A 168 12.46 4.84 -4.85
N SER A 169 12.90 5.08 -6.08
CA SER A 169 12.59 6.28 -6.85
C SER A 169 12.42 6.01 -8.35
N GLY A 170 11.72 6.92 -9.03
CA GLY A 170 11.61 6.88 -10.49
C GLY A 170 12.97 7.02 -11.19
N GLY A 171 13.87 7.85 -10.66
CA GLY A 171 15.21 8.04 -11.21
C GLY A 171 16.06 6.76 -11.20
N GLU A 172 15.97 5.95 -10.15
CA GLU A 172 16.61 4.63 -10.11
C GLU A 172 16.00 3.67 -11.14
N THR A 173 14.68 3.74 -11.32
CA THR A 173 13.97 2.91 -12.30
C THR A 173 14.37 3.24 -13.73
N TYR A 174 14.47 4.52 -14.09
CA TYR A 174 14.95 4.95 -15.42
C TYR A 174 16.39 4.49 -15.66
N LYS A 175 17.30 4.67 -14.69
CA LYS A 175 18.68 4.18 -14.78
C LYS A 175 18.74 2.66 -14.99
N HIS A 176 17.86 1.90 -14.32
CA HIS A 176 17.77 0.46 -14.54
C HIS A 176 17.33 0.13 -15.97
N MET A 177 16.29 0.82 -16.48
CA MET A 177 15.77 0.59 -17.82
C MET A 177 16.82 0.89 -18.90
N GLU A 178 17.47 2.04 -18.83
CA GLU A 178 18.53 2.42 -19.78
C GLU A 178 19.67 1.40 -19.82
N ARG A 179 20.11 0.92 -18.64
CA ARG A 179 21.25 -0.03 -18.55
C ARG A 179 20.90 -1.46 -18.92
N THR A 180 19.66 -1.89 -18.68
CA THR A 180 19.28 -3.32 -18.77
C THR A 180 18.47 -3.62 -20.02
N HIS A 181 17.60 -2.69 -20.42
CA HIS A 181 16.66 -2.87 -21.52
C HIS A 181 16.97 -1.95 -22.71
N GLY A 182 17.86 -0.97 -22.54
CA GLY A 182 18.15 0.06 -23.55
C GLY A 182 17.09 1.16 -23.60
N ASN A 183 17.37 2.26 -24.28
CA ASN A 183 16.41 3.36 -24.49
C ASN A 183 15.29 2.90 -25.43
N MET A 184 14.23 2.30 -24.87
CA MET A 184 13.00 1.89 -25.56
C MET A 184 11.76 2.40 -24.81
#